data_AF-A0A2J7QDV4-F1
#
_entry.id   AF-A0A2J7QDV4-F1
#
_cell.length_a   1.000
_cell.length_b   1.000
_cell.length_c   1.000
_cell.angle_alpha   90.00
_cell.angle_beta   90.00
_cell.angle_gamma   90.00
#
_symmetry.space_group_name_H-M   'P 1'
#
loop_
_entity.id
_entity.type
_entity.pdbx_description
1 polymer ?
#
loop_
_entity_poly.entity_id
_entity_poly.type
_entity_poly.pdbx_seq_one_letter_code
_entity_poly.pdbx_strand_id
1 'polypeptide(L)'
;MMGSQDDPGIIPMTIHYIFEALNQVQGHEFLLRASYIEIYNEKVNDLLEKGKTGLKLCEVEGNVFISGLKEEVVHTPDKIMQLMKRGENIRHIGETNMNEISSRSHAIFRIIIESRVPHEGEDGAVQVSHLNMVDLAGSERVDQIGSKGDRLKEGCSINRSLFMLSHVISQLSEGQDQYVNFRGSKLTRILQSSLGGNAHTAIICAVTPASVVETS
;
A
#
# COMPACT_ATOMS: atom_id res chain seq x y z
N MET A 1 8.62 -4.57 8.53
CA MET A 1 7.13 -4.58 8.52
C MET A 1 6.53 -5.86 9.10
N MET A 2 6.92 -7.06 8.65
CA MET A 2 6.36 -8.33 9.15
C MET A 2 6.94 -8.80 10.50
N GLY A 3 8.22 -8.56 10.76
CA GLY A 3 8.93 -9.07 11.94
C GLY A 3 9.21 -10.57 11.86
N SER A 4 9.47 -11.19 13.01
CA SER A 4 9.73 -12.62 13.18
C SER A 4 8.60 -13.28 13.99
N GLN A 5 8.68 -14.60 14.20
CA GLN A 5 7.71 -15.29 15.07
C GLN A 5 7.83 -14.87 16.54
N ASP A 6 9.06 -14.63 17.01
CA ASP A 6 9.33 -14.26 18.40
C ASP A 6 9.20 -12.75 18.65
N ASP A 7 9.36 -11.94 17.59
CA ASP A 7 9.25 -10.48 17.62
C ASP A 7 8.38 -10.01 16.44
N PRO A 8 7.04 -10.03 16.58
CA PRO A 8 6.12 -9.69 15.51
C PRO A 8 6.25 -8.20 15.14
N GLY A 9 6.24 -7.93 13.83
CA GLY A 9 6.32 -6.56 13.32
C GLY A 9 4.99 -5.83 13.37
N ILE A 10 4.99 -4.61 12.81
CA ILE A 10 3.82 -3.72 12.76
C ILE A 10 2.60 -4.38 12.11
N ILE A 11 2.79 -5.15 11.03
CA ILE A 11 1.68 -5.75 10.31
C ILE A 11 0.91 -6.76 11.19
N PRO A 12 1.52 -7.85 11.69
CA PRO A 12 0.79 -8.81 12.52
C PRO A 12 0.21 -8.16 13.77
N MET A 13 0.95 -7.25 14.43
CA MET A 13 0.46 -6.52 15.60
C MET A 13 -0.80 -5.69 15.28
N THR A 14 -0.78 -4.95 14.17
CA THR A 14 -1.92 -4.12 13.73
C THR A 14 -3.12 -4.98 13.41
N ILE A 15 -2.92 -6.12 12.72
CA ILE A 15 -4.01 -7.04 12.39
C ILE A 15 -4.66 -7.58 13.67
N HIS A 16 -3.86 -8.09 14.61
CA HIS A 16 -4.39 -8.59 15.90
C HIS A 16 -5.16 -7.50 16.63
N TYR A 17 -4.60 -6.30 16.73
CA TYR A 17 -5.23 -5.17 17.39
C TYR A 17 -6.57 -4.79 16.73
N ILE A 18 -6.66 -4.77 15.40
CA ILE A 18 -7.93 -4.48 14.70
C ILE A 18 -9.01 -5.47 15.15
N PHE A 19 -8.74 -6.77 15.09
CA PHE A 19 -9.75 -7.77 15.46
C PHE A 19 -10.12 -7.70 16.94
N GLU A 20 -9.16 -7.45 17.83
CA GLU A 20 -9.44 -7.22 19.26
C GLU A 20 -10.32 -5.99 19.48
N ALA A 21 -10.00 -4.87 18.84
CA ALA A 21 -10.76 -3.62 18.95
C ALA A 21 -12.19 -3.80 18.42
N LEU A 22 -12.37 -4.45 17.28
CA LEU A 22 -13.69 -4.70 16.70
C LEU A 22 -14.57 -5.58 17.61
N ASN A 23 -13.98 -6.59 18.26
CA ASN A 23 -14.70 -7.46 19.21
C ASN A 23 -15.15 -6.72 20.49
N GLN A 24 -14.53 -5.59 20.82
CA GLN A 24 -14.91 -4.77 21.97
C GLN A 24 -16.05 -3.79 21.65
N VAL A 25 -16.33 -3.52 20.37
CA VAL A 25 -17.41 -2.62 19.97
C VAL A 25 -18.74 -3.37 19.98
N GLN A 26 -19.66 -2.95 20.84
CA GLN A 26 -21.01 -3.52 20.93
C GLN A 26 -21.99 -2.80 20.01
N GLY A 27 -22.95 -3.53 19.46
CA GLY A 27 -24.03 -2.94 18.65
C GLY A 27 -23.62 -2.51 17.24
N HIS A 28 -22.45 -2.93 16.77
CA HIS A 28 -22.00 -2.73 15.39
C HIS A 28 -21.80 -4.07 14.69
N GLU A 29 -22.11 -4.11 13.41
CA GLU A 29 -21.71 -5.19 12.51
C GLU A 29 -20.56 -4.71 11.64
N PHE A 30 -19.57 -5.58 11.43
CA PHE A 30 -18.37 -5.27 10.68
C PHE A 30 -18.18 -6.22 9.49
N LEU A 31 -17.80 -5.67 8.35
CA LEU A 31 -17.33 -6.41 7.18
C LEU A 31 -15.92 -5.95 6.83
N LEU A 32 -14.97 -6.90 6.84
CA LEU A 32 -13.59 -6.62 6.46
C LEU A 32 -13.30 -7.20 5.09
N ARG A 33 -12.68 -6.38 4.24
CA ARG A 33 -12.21 -6.79 2.91
C ARG A 33 -10.73 -6.45 2.79
N ALA A 34 -9.95 -7.37 2.25
CA ALA A 34 -8.52 -7.17 2.03
C ALA A 34 -8.18 -7.24 0.55
N SER A 35 -7.30 -6.34 0.10
CA SER A 35 -6.67 -6.39 -1.22
C SER A 35 -5.16 -6.19 -1.09
N TYR A 36 -4.42 -6.76 -2.05
CA TYR A 36 -2.98 -6.62 -2.09
C TYR A 36 -2.53 -6.18 -3.48
N ILE A 37 -1.89 -5.01 -3.54
CA ILE A 37 -1.56 -4.30 -4.77
C ILE A 37 -0.04 -4.21 -4.89
N GLU A 38 0.47 -4.45 -6.09
CA GLU A 38 1.84 -4.10 -6.47
C GLU A 38 1.80 -2.96 -7.50
N ILE A 39 2.72 -2.00 -7.35
CA ILE A 39 3.00 -1.00 -8.37
C ILE A 39 4.43 -1.22 -8.86
N TYR A 40 4.55 -1.78 -10.06
CA TYR A 40 5.83 -2.04 -10.72
C TYR A 40 5.87 -1.31 -12.07
N ASN A 41 6.86 -0.44 -12.25
CA ASN A 41 7.02 0.36 -13.46
C ASN A 41 5.72 1.10 -13.88
N GLU A 42 5.05 1.75 -12.91
CA GLU A 42 3.78 2.46 -13.07
C GLU A 42 2.60 1.60 -13.59
N LYS A 43 2.74 0.27 -13.55
CA LYS A 43 1.66 -0.69 -13.76
C LYS A 43 1.17 -1.19 -12.42
N VAL A 44 -0.15 -1.27 -12.27
CA VAL A 44 -0.82 -1.78 -11.07
C VAL A 44 -1.13 -3.24 -11.28
N ASN A 45 -0.61 -4.12 -10.41
CA ASN A 45 -0.84 -5.56 -10.45
C ASN A 45 -1.58 -6.01 -9.19
N ASP A 46 -2.39 -7.05 -9.35
CA ASP A 46 -3.08 -7.72 -8.25
C ASP A 46 -2.17 -8.82 -7.67
N LEU A 47 -1.85 -8.73 -6.38
CA LEU A 47 -1.06 -9.75 -5.68
C LEU A 47 -1.96 -10.83 -5.03
N LEU A 48 -3.28 -10.73 -5.11
CA LEU A 48 -4.19 -11.78 -4.64
C LEU A 48 -4.60 -12.75 -5.76
N GLU A 49 -4.49 -12.33 -7.03
CA GLU A 49 -4.89 -13.14 -8.19
C GLU A 49 -3.83 -13.07 -9.31
N LYS A 50 -3.18 -14.20 -9.60
CA LYS A 50 -2.15 -14.29 -10.65
C LYS A 50 -2.70 -13.90 -12.02
N GLY A 51 -1.89 -13.17 -12.79
CA GLY A 51 -2.20 -12.79 -14.17
C GLY A 51 -3.03 -11.51 -14.32
N LYS A 52 -3.52 -10.93 -13.21
CA LYS A 52 -4.17 -9.61 -13.22
C LYS A 52 -3.15 -8.48 -13.13
N THR A 53 -2.62 -8.09 -14.28
CA THR A 53 -1.60 -7.02 -14.40
C THR A 53 -2.13 -5.81 -15.16
N GLY A 54 -1.59 -4.62 -14.89
CA GLY A 54 -1.95 -3.40 -15.61
C GLY A 54 -3.37 -2.91 -15.33
N LEU A 55 -3.86 -3.09 -14.11
CA LEU A 55 -5.17 -2.62 -13.66
C LEU A 55 -5.30 -1.09 -13.81
N LYS A 56 -6.52 -0.64 -14.13
CA LYS A 56 -6.79 0.78 -14.38
C LYS A 56 -7.29 1.46 -13.12
N LEU A 57 -6.85 2.71 -12.93
CA LEU A 57 -7.38 3.59 -11.91
C LEU A 57 -8.61 4.33 -12.46
N CYS A 58 -9.71 4.22 -11.73
CA CYS A 58 -10.96 4.94 -11.96
C CYS A 58 -11.14 5.99 -10.86
N GLU A 59 -11.83 7.09 -11.19
CA GLU A 59 -12.12 8.17 -10.25
C GLU A 59 -13.63 8.37 -10.26
N VAL A 60 -14.27 8.27 -9.09
CA VAL A 60 -15.71 8.46 -8.90
C VAL A 60 -15.88 9.38 -7.71
N GLU A 61 -16.53 10.53 -7.91
CA GLU A 61 -16.77 11.53 -6.86
C GLU A 61 -15.49 11.94 -6.10
N GLY A 62 -14.37 12.05 -6.81
CA GLY A 62 -13.05 12.40 -6.23
C GLY A 62 -12.34 11.24 -5.52
N ASN A 63 -12.97 10.07 -5.40
CA ASN A 63 -12.36 8.87 -4.84
C ASN A 63 -11.73 8.00 -5.92
N VAL A 64 -10.51 7.54 -5.68
CA VAL A 64 -9.74 6.71 -6.62
C VAL A 64 -9.91 5.23 -6.30
N PHE A 65 -10.34 4.45 -7.29
CA PHE A 65 -10.55 3.00 -7.20
C PHE A 65 -9.73 2.27 -8.27
N ILE A 66 -9.39 1.00 -8.02
CA ILE A 66 -8.68 0.15 -8.98
C ILE A 66 -9.70 -0.82 -9.59
N SER A 67 -10.00 -0.63 -10.88
CA SER A 67 -10.95 -1.48 -11.58
C SER A 67 -10.39 -2.89 -11.75
N GLY A 68 -11.17 -3.89 -11.31
CA GLY A 68 -10.83 -5.32 -11.43
C GLY A 68 -9.92 -5.86 -10.32
N LEU A 69 -9.56 -5.03 -9.33
CA LEU A 69 -8.79 -5.46 -8.15
C LEU A 69 -9.59 -6.48 -7.34
N LYS A 70 -8.95 -7.58 -6.96
CA LYS A 70 -9.53 -8.59 -6.10
C LYS A 70 -9.57 -8.08 -4.66
N GLU A 71 -10.77 -8.10 -4.09
CA GLU A 71 -11.00 -7.91 -2.66
C GLU A 71 -11.55 -9.21 -2.08
N GLU A 72 -10.88 -9.77 -1.07
CA GLU A 72 -11.35 -10.95 -0.35
C GLU A 72 -11.93 -10.56 1.01
N VAL A 73 -13.12 -11.09 1.32
CA VAL A 73 -13.72 -10.96 2.64
C VAL A 73 -12.89 -11.74 3.65
N VAL A 74 -12.60 -11.12 4.79
CA VAL A 74 -11.79 -11.71 5.85
C VAL A 74 -12.52 -11.65 7.20
N HIS A 75 -12.45 -12.74 7.95
CA HIS A 75 -13.13 -12.87 9.25
C HIS A 75 -12.16 -13.19 10.40
N THR A 76 -10.90 -13.49 10.09
CA THR A 76 -9.89 -13.85 11.10
C THR A 76 -8.53 -13.22 10.79
N PRO A 77 -7.70 -12.94 11.81
CA PRO A 77 -6.31 -12.53 11.63
C PRO A 77 -5.53 -13.48 10.72
N ASP A 78 -5.69 -14.79 10.93
CA ASP A 78 -4.98 -15.83 10.17
C ASP A 78 -5.28 -15.77 8.68
N LYS A 79 -6.53 -15.48 8.30
CA LYS A 79 -6.90 -15.33 6.90
C LYS A 79 -6.17 -14.14 6.26
N ILE A 80 -6.02 -13.02 6.97
CA ILE A 80 -5.23 -11.88 6.49
C ILE A 80 -3.77 -12.28 6.29
N MET A 81 -3.16 -12.95 7.27
CA MET A 81 -1.78 -13.43 7.18
C MET A 81 -1.56 -14.39 6.00
N GLN A 82 -2.55 -15.27 5.72
CA GLN A 82 -2.52 -16.16 4.56
C GLN A 82 -2.58 -15.38 3.24
N LEU A 83 -3.41 -14.33 3.14
CA LEU A 83 -3.48 -13.47 1.95
C LEU A 83 -2.15 -12.77 1.69
N MET A 84 -1.51 -12.26 2.74
CA MET A 84 -0.19 -11.63 2.62
C MET A 84 0.86 -12.62 2.13
N LYS A 85 0.95 -13.81 2.75
CA LYS A 85 1.87 -14.87 2.31
C LYS A 85 1.62 -15.28 0.86
N ARG A 86 0.35 -15.38 0.44
CA ARG A 86 0.01 -15.67 -0.95
C ARG A 86 0.48 -14.57 -1.89
N GLY A 87 0.31 -13.30 -1.52
CA GLY A 87 0.75 -12.18 -2.33
C GLY A 87 2.26 -12.05 -2.43
N GLU A 88 3.00 -12.28 -1.35
CA GLU A 88 4.47 -12.37 -1.41
C GLU A 88 4.92 -13.47 -2.35
N ASN A 89 4.29 -14.65 -2.32
CA ASN A 89 4.63 -15.72 -3.25
C ASN A 89 4.33 -15.33 -4.71
N ILE A 90 3.28 -14.57 -4.98
CA ILE A 90 2.96 -14.09 -6.33
C ILE A 90 3.99 -13.05 -6.77
N ARG A 91 4.32 -12.12 -5.88
CA ARG A 91 5.36 -11.10 -6.06
C ARG A 91 6.69 -11.77 -6.42
N HIS A 92 7.10 -12.79 -5.66
CA HIS A 92 8.32 -13.57 -5.90
C HIS A 92 8.33 -14.40 -7.19
N ILE A 93 7.20 -14.96 -7.63
CA ILE A 93 7.15 -15.79 -8.84
C ILE A 93 7.21 -14.94 -10.13
N GLY A 94 6.82 -13.67 -10.09
CA GLY A 94 7.07 -12.71 -11.17
C GLY A 94 8.55 -12.43 -11.41
N GLU A 95 9.42 -12.87 -10.50
CA GLU A 95 10.86 -12.63 -10.49
C GLU A 95 11.61 -13.76 -11.19
N THR A 96 11.94 -13.58 -12.47
CA THR A 96 12.84 -14.49 -13.20
C THR A 96 14.31 -14.41 -12.74
N ASN A 97 14.63 -13.58 -11.74
CA ASN A 97 15.89 -13.63 -11.01
C ASN A 97 15.64 -13.19 -9.56
N MET A 98 15.83 -14.14 -8.63
CA MET A 98 15.70 -13.93 -7.18
C MET A 98 16.53 -12.70 -6.74
N ASN A 99 15.89 -11.82 -5.97
CA ASN A 99 16.45 -10.73 -5.14
C ASN A 99 16.39 -9.27 -5.65
N GLU A 100 15.97 -8.98 -6.89
CA GLU A 100 16.03 -7.60 -7.40
C GLU A 100 14.69 -6.87 -7.61
N ILE A 101 13.55 -7.57 -7.67
CA ILE A 101 12.27 -6.93 -8.05
C ILE A 101 11.47 -6.47 -6.83
N SER A 102 11.47 -7.21 -5.71
CA SER A 102 10.86 -6.74 -4.46
C SER A 102 11.44 -5.43 -3.94
N SER A 103 12.71 -5.13 -4.22
CA SER A 103 13.31 -3.81 -3.91
C SER A 103 12.92 -2.71 -4.91
N ARG A 104 12.27 -3.08 -6.02
CA ARG A 104 11.96 -2.25 -7.18
C ARG A 104 10.47 -2.11 -7.49
N SER A 105 9.61 -2.69 -6.65
CA SER A 105 8.16 -2.48 -6.71
C SER A 105 7.62 -1.96 -5.38
N HIS A 106 6.60 -1.12 -5.43
CA HIS A 106 5.86 -0.73 -4.22
C HIS A 106 4.76 -1.74 -3.96
N ALA A 107 4.55 -2.10 -2.71
CA ALA A 107 3.48 -2.99 -2.31
C ALA A 107 2.52 -2.28 -1.34
N ILE A 108 1.22 -2.41 -1.58
CA ILE A 108 0.16 -1.79 -0.77
C ILE A 108 -0.80 -2.88 -0.34
N PHE A 109 -0.76 -3.25 0.94
CA PHE A 109 -1.76 -4.10 1.55
C PHE A 109 -2.87 -3.23 2.13
N ARG A 110 -4.09 -3.39 1.61
CA ARG A 110 -5.25 -2.57 1.99
C ARG A 110 -6.26 -3.42 2.74
N ILE A 111 -6.69 -2.91 3.90
CA ILE A 111 -7.84 -3.43 4.65
C ILE A 111 -8.94 -2.37 4.59
N ILE A 112 -10.09 -2.76 4.08
CA ILE A 112 -11.32 -1.99 4.07
C ILE A 112 -12.16 -2.51 5.23
N ILE A 113 -12.55 -1.62 6.13
CA ILE A 113 -13.41 -1.92 7.28
C ILE A 113 -14.72 -1.19 7.07
N GLU A 114 -15.79 -1.94 6.88
CA GLU A 114 -17.15 -1.40 6.84
C GLU A 114 -17.81 -1.66 8.18
N SER A 115 -18.44 -0.64 8.74
CA SER A 115 -19.22 -0.75 9.97
C SER A 115 -20.64 -0.24 9.76
N ARG A 116 -21.60 -0.91 10.39
CA ARG A 116 -23.00 -0.47 10.43
C ARG A 116 -23.60 -0.71 11.80
N VAL A 117 -24.50 0.18 12.22
CA VAL A 117 -25.34 -0.03 13.40
C VAL A 117 -26.67 -0.59 12.90
N PRO A 118 -27.02 -1.85 13.20
CA PRO A 118 -28.32 -2.39 12.86
C PRO A 118 -29.39 -1.67 13.70
N HIS A 119 -30.28 -0.92 13.04
CA HIS A 119 -31.48 -0.34 13.63
C HIS A 119 -32.72 -1.09 13.14
N GLU A 120 -33.74 -1.24 13.99
CA GLU A 120 -35.01 -1.84 13.59
C GLU A 120 -35.74 -0.92 12.60
N GLY A 121 -35.69 -1.26 11.31
CA GLY A 121 -36.55 -0.68 10.27
C GLY A 121 -35.90 0.29 9.28
N GLU A 122 -34.64 0.70 9.49
CA GLU A 122 -33.86 1.49 8.53
C GLU A 122 -32.43 0.94 8.40
N ASP A 123 -31.95 0.79 7.17
CA ASP A 123 -30.53 0.53 6.91
C ASP A 123 -29.72 1.77 7.37
N GLY A 124 -29.10 1.67 8.54
CA GLY A 124 -28.21 2.72 9.06
C GLY A 124 -27.07 3.03 8.09
N ALA A 125 -26.54 4.26 8.14
CA ALA A 125 -25.44 4.68 7.28
C ALA A 125 -24.21 3.76 7.47
N VAL A 126 -23.72 3.19 6.37
CA VAL A 126 -22.50 2.37 6.37
C VAL A 126 -21.28 3.28 6.40
N GLN A 127 -20.45 3.13 7.42
CA GLN A 127 -19.16 3.81 7.49
C GLN A 127 -18.08 2.92 6.87
N VAL A 128 -17.25 3.51 6.01
CA VAL A 128 -16.15 2.80 5.34
C VAL A 128 -14.83 3.44 5.73
N SER A 129 -13.92 2.64 6.26
CA SER A 129 -12.55 3.06 6.58
C SER A 129 -11.55 2.26 5.77
N HIS A 130 -10.43 2.91 5.40
CA HIS A 130 -9.34 2.31 4.66
C HIS A 130 -8.05 2.38 5.47
N LEU A 131 -7.49 1.22 5.78
CA LEU A 131 -6.11 1.09 6.27
C LEU A 131 -5.22 0.64 5.11
N ASN A 132 -4.21 1.44 4.78
CA ASN A 132 -3.17 1.09 3.81
C ASN A 132 -1.85 0.86 4.54
N MET A 133 -1.32 -0.36 4.48
CA MET A 133 0.04 -0.69 4.90
C MET A 133 0.91 -0.74 3.64
N VAL A 134 1.84 0.20 3.51
CA VAL A 134 2.63 0.42 2.30
C VAL A 134 4.08 0.05 2.56
N ASP A 135 4.63 -0.81 1.69
CA ASP A 135 6.05 -1.11 1.60
C ASP A 135 6.60 -0.46 0.33
N LEU A 136 7.49 0.51 0.51
CA LEU A 136 8.02 1.32 -0.58
C LEU A 136 9.30 0.69 -1.14
N ALA A 137 9.44 0.72 -2.46
CA ALA A 137 10.68 0.36 -3.14
C ALA A 137 11.86 1.23 -2.67
N GLY A 138 13.08 0.73 -2.87
CA GLY A 138 14.30 1.46 -2.59
C GLY A 138 14.44 2.72 -3.45
N SER A 139 15.06 3.76 -2.89
CA SER A 139 15.31 5.04 -3.56
C SER A 139 16.72 5.14 -4.16
N GLU A 140 17.37 4.02 -4.46
CA GLU A 140 18.76 4.01 -4.89
C GLU A 140 19.00 4.81 -6.18
N ARG A 141 20.17 5.45 -6.27
CA ARG A 141 20.54 6.26 -7.43
C ARG A 141 20.81 5.37 -8.63
N VAL A 142 20.09 5.66 -9.72
CA VAL A 142 20.22 4.97 -11.02
C VAL A 142 21.67 5.00 -11.55
N ASP A 143 22.42 6.07 -11.25
CA ASP A 143 23.81 6.25 -11.67
C ASP A 143 24.78 5.19 -11.10
N GLN A 144 24.46 4.61 -9.94
CA GLN A 144 25.30 3.57 -9.32
C GLN A 144 25.13 2.19 -9.97
N ILE A 145 24.09 1.98 -10.78
CA ILE A 145 23.67 0.65 -11.23
C ILE A 145 24.24 0.29 -12.62
N GLY A 146 24.83 1.25 -13.35
CA GLY A 146 25.44 0.98 -14.67
C GLY A 146 24.46 0.38 -15.69
N SER A 147 23.16 0.44 -15.41
CA SER A 147 22.11 -0.29 -16.11
C SER A 147 21.73 0.39 -17.43
N LYS A 148 21.77 -0.36 -18.53
CA LYS A 148 21.32 0.07 -19.86
C LYS A 148 19.93 -0.48 -20.18
N GLY A 149 19.17 0.23 -21.02
CA GLY A 149 17.90 -0.26 -21.56
C GLY A 149 16.73 -0.22 -20.55
N ASP A 150 15.98 -1.31 -20.44
CA ASP A 150 14.72 -1.34 -19.67
C ASP A 150 14.92 -1.20 -18.15
N ARG A 151 16.07 -1.65 -17.61
CA ARG A 151 16.44 -1.43 -16.20
C ARG A 151 16.62 0.05 -15.84
N LEU A 152 17.10 0.87 -16.79
CA LEU A 152 17.20 2.31 -16.58
C LEU A 152 15.81 2.95 -16.45
N LYS A 153 14.89 2.54 -17.33
CA LYS A 153 13.49 3.03 -17.31
C LYS A 153 12.77 2.61 -16.02
N GLU A 154 13.02 1.39 -15.55
CA GLU A 154 12.50 0.87 -14.28
C GLU A 154 12.98 1.73 -13.09
N GLY A 155 14.29 1.96 -12.98
CA GLY A 155 14.87 2.84 -11.95
C GLY A 155 14.33 4.27 -12.00
N CYS A 156 14.11 4.82 -13.20
CA CYS A 156 13.45 6.11 -13.37
C CYS A 156 12.00 6.10 -12.85
N SER A 157 11.22 5.05 -13.11
CA SER A 157 9.82 4.94 -12.65
C SER A 157 9.71 4.85 -11.13
N ILE A 158 10.59 4.07 -10.48
CA ILE A 158 10.66 3.96 -9.02
C ILE A 158 10.98 5.31 -8.40
N ASN A 159 12.07 5.94 -8.83
CA ASN A 159 12.46 7.25 -8.33
C ASN A 159 11.42 8.33 -8.63
N ARG A 160 10.70 8.25 -9.75
CA ARG A 160 9.59 9.17 -10.05
C ARG A 160 8.45 9.01 -9.04
N SER A 161 8.02 7.79 -8.76
CA SER A 161 6.92 7.55 -7.81
C SER A 161 7.27 8.00 -6.38
N LEU A 162 8.49 7.74 -5.93
CA LEU A 162 8.98 8.22 -4.63
C LEU A 162 9.14 9.75 -4.58
N PHE A 163 9.71 10.36 -5.62
CA PHE A 163 9.82 11.82 -5.73
C PHE A 163 8.44 12.48 -5.68
N MET A 164 7.46 11.96 -6.42
CA MET A 164 6.10 12.51 -6.41
C MET A 164 5.43 12.34 -5.04
N LEU A 165 5.67 11.21 -4.35
CA LEU A 165 5.19 11.01 -2.99
C LEU A 165 5.79 12.05 -2.03
N SER A 166 7.11 12.24 -2.04
CA SER A 166 7.77 13.26 -1.21
C SER A 166 7.28 14.67 -1.53
N HIS A 167 7.08 14.99 -2.81
CA HIS A 167 6.57 16.28 -3.23
C HIS A 167 5.15 16.54 -2.70
N VAL A 168 4.25 15.56 -2.83
CA VAL A 168 2.89 15.63 -2.29
C VAL A 168 2.89 15.81 -0.77
N ILE A 169 3.74 15.07 -0.04
CA ILE A 169 3.85 15.20 1.42
C ILE A 169 4.36 16.59 1.81
N SER A 170 5.37 17.12 1.11
CA SER A 170 5.89 18.47 1.36
C SER A 170 4.79 19.52 1.19
N GLN A 171 4.08 19.48 0.07
CA GLN A 171 2.98 20.42 -0.23
C GLN A 171 1.90 20.39 0.86
N LEU A 172 1.51 19.19 1.31
CA LEU A 172 0.51 19.02 2.37
C LEU A 172 1.02 19.53 3.73
N SER A 173 2.31 19.34 4.03
CA SER A 173 2.91 19.77 5.31
C SER A 173 3.06 21.29 5.42
N GLU A 174 3.26 21.97 4.30
CA GLU A 174 3.43 23.42 4.24
C GLU A 174 2.10 24.18 4.39
N GLY A 175 0.97 23.48 4.45
CA GLY A 175 -0.36 24.06 4.68
C GLY A 175 -0.79 25.04 3.58
N GLN A 176 -0.20 24.93 2.39
CA GLN A 176 -0.59 25.76 1.27
C GLN A 176 -1.94 25.25 0.75
N ASP A 177 -2.94 26.14 0.65
CA ASP A 177 -4.22 25.91 -0.06
C ASP A 177 -4.02 25.79 -1.60
N GLN A 178 -2.87 25.27 -2.01
CA GLN A 178 -2.53 25.05 -3.40
C GLN A 178 -2.97 23.65 -3.82
N TYR A 179 -3.40 23.53 -5.08
CA TYR A 179 -3.71 22.24 -5.69
C TYR A 179 -2.53 21.26 -5.56
N VAL A 180 -2.75 20.15 -4.85
CA VAL A 180 -1.78 19.06 -4.71
C VAL A 180 -1.92 18.08 -5.87
N ASN A 181 -0.83 17.87 -6.62
CA ASN A 181 -0.86 17.03 -7.81
C ASN A 181 -0.66 15.55 -7.49
N PHE A 182 -1.73 14.87 -7.06
CA PHE A 182 -1.70 13.42 -6.86
C PHE A 182 -1.51 12.62 -8.15
N ARG A 183 -1.72 13.23 -9.33
CA ARG A 183 -1.71 12.54 -10.63
C ARG A 183 -0.30 12.22 -11.16
N GLY A 184 0.75 12.73 -10.52
CA GLY A 184 2.15 12.54 -10.92
C GLY A 184 2.65 11.09 -10.90
N SER A 185 2.03 10.21 -10.10
CA SER A 185 2.34 8.77 -10.07
C SER A 185 1.11 7.92 -9.76
N LYS A 186 1.13 6.63 -10.08
CA LYS A 186 0.05 5.71 -9.67
C LYS A 186 -0.03 5.57 -8.15
N LEU A 187 1.13 5.56 -7.49
CA LEU A 187 1.25 5.48 -6.03
C LEU A 187 0.51 6.63 -5.34
N THR A 188 0.82 7.88 -5.69
CA THR A 188 0.18 9.07 -5.12
C THR A 188 -1.31 9.14 -5.42
N ARG A 189 -1.77 8.65 -6.58
CA ARG A 189 -3.20 8.56 -6.88
C ARG A 189 -3.93 7.54 -6.01
N ILE A 190 -3.33 6.36 -5.81
CA ILE A 190 -3.92 5.29 -4.99
C ILE A 190 -3.98 5.71 -3.52
N LEU A 191 -3.00 6.48 -3.05
CA LEU A 191 -2.88 6.98 -1.67
C LEU A 191 -3.48 8.37 -1.47
N GLN A 192 -4.17 8.93 -2.46
CA GLN A 192 -4.72 10.29 -2.39
C GLN A 192 -5.57 10.52 -1.14
N SER A 193 -6.48 9.59 -0.82
CA SER A 193 -7.32 9.67 0.37
C SER A 193 -6.56 9.45 1.68
N SER A 194 -5.44 8.74 1.65
CA SER A 194 -4.57 8.55 2.83
C SER A 194 -3.71 9.78 3.11
N LEU A 195 -3.34 10.55 2.08
CA LEU A 195 -2.42 11.69 2.22
C LEU A 195 -3.15 13.04 2.40
N GLY A 196 -4.15 13.35 1.57
CA GLY A 196 -4.75 14.69 1.49
C GLY A 196 -6.18 14.82 2.04
N GLY A 197 -6.70 13.80 2.74
CA GLY A 197 -8.07 13.75 3.26
C GLY A 197 -8.16 13.70 4.79
N ASN A 198 -9.32 13.31 5.31
CA ASN A 198 -9.49 12.94 6.72
C ASN A 198 -8.82 11.58 7.00
N ALA A 199 -7.49 11.60 7.09
CA ALA A 199 -6.68 10.42 7.27
C ALA A 199 -5.49 10.69 8.19
N HIS A 200 -5.07 9.66 8.90
CA HIS A 200 -3.81 9.64 9.62
C HIS A 200 -2.77 8.90 8.80
N THR A 201 -1.66 9.56 8.48
CA THR A 201 -0.52 8.95 7.80
C THR A 201 0.68 8.94 8.72
N ALA A 202 1.29 7.77 8.87
CA ALA A 202 2.56 7.58 9.56
C ALA A 202 3.60 7.04 8.57
N ILE A 203 4.80 7.61 8.57
CA ILE A 203 5.93 7.19 7.72
C ILE A 203 7.05 6.70 8.62
N ILE A 204 7.56 5.51 8.33
CA ILE A 204 8.61 4.87 9.12
C ILE A 204 9.86 4.75 8.25
N CYS A 205 10.88 5.53 8.58
CA CYS A 205 12.16 5.52 7.89
C CYS A 205 13.13 4.57 8.61
N ALA A 206 13.53 3.49 7.96
CA ALA A 206 14.55 2.58 8.47
C ALA A 206 15.94 3.05 8.00
N VAL A 207 16.84 3.34 8.94
CA VAL A 207 18.20 3.82 8.66
C VAL A 207 19.21 2.81 9.19
N THR A 208 20.20 2.44 8.38
CA THR A 208 21.32 1.62 8.83
C THR A 208 22.40 2.52 9.47
N PRO A 209 22.99 2.13 10.62
CA PRO A 209 24.10 2.87 11.22
C PRO A 209 25.44 2.67 10.48
N ALA A 210 25.47 1.87 9.40
CA ALA A 210 26.68 1.62 8.64
C ALA A 210 27.23 2.90 7.98
N SER A 211 28.54 3.16 8.12
CA SER A 211 29.21 4.25 7.44
C SER A 211 29.34 3.96 5.94
N VAL A 212 28.75 4.81 5.10
CA VAL A 212 28.98 4.77 3.66
C VAL A 212 30.40 5.30 3.42
N VAL A 213 31.31 4.44 2.96
CA VAL A 213 32.59 4.92 2.42
C VAL A 213 32.27 5.53 1.07
N GLU A 214 32.09 6.85 1.01
CA GLU A 214 32.00 7.55 -0.27
C GLU A 214 33.34 7.38 -0.99
N THR A 215 33.38 6.53 -2.01
CA THR A 215 34.46 6.54 -2.99
C THR A 215 34.36 7.84 -3.77
N SER A 216 35.17 8.82 -3.35
CA SER A 216 35.48 10.07 -4.06
C SER A 216 36.05 9.83 -5.44
#